data_AF-A0A5J4Q342-F1
#
_entry.id   AF-A0A5J4Q342-F1
#
_cell.length_a   1.000
_cell.length_b   1.000
_cell.length_c   1.000
_cell.angle_alpha   90.00
_cell.angle_beta   90.00
_cell.angle_gamma   90.00
#
_symmetry.space_group_name_H-M   'P 1'
#
loop_
_entity.id
_entity.type
_entity.pdbx_description
1 polymer ?
#
loop_
_entity_poly.entity_id
_entity_poly.type
_entity_poly.pdbx_seq_one_letter_code
_entity_poly.pdbx_strand_id
1 'polypeptide(L)'
;VTGNNAKKGANDEIYMVDGKYTTCDNHEHPHFYLNLSRAKVRPKKNVVTGPAWLVVEDVPLPLFVPFFYFPFSSSYSSGFIMPTYMDDSNRGFGLTNGGYYFAINDNMDLKTIGEIYTKGSWALRLESTYNKRYKYSGTFQTNYQITKTGDKNLPDYSEAKDLKVVWSHRQDPKASPNTTFSASVNFATSSYEKTNVGNYYNPQLSSQNTKTSSVSYSRNFPEQKLTLSGTFNIAQTMRDSSIAMTLPDLNISLSRVFPFKRKKASGDESWYEKISLSYTGRLTNSIKTKDDLIFKSNLIKDWTNGMNHSVPISATFTLFKYFNLTPSVNYTERWYTRKVMQDWNEDKKNVLPVDTLYGFYRVYNYNASLGLNTKIYGMYKPLFAKKKEIQIRHVVTPQLSISAAPDFGASNYGYYETVTYTDSNGEPQVREYSPYAGSSFGIPGKGKQGNISFDVSNNVEMKMKSGSDSTGIRKISLIDELGASISYNTAAETKPWSDLSIRLRLKLSKSYTFNLNSSFATYAYQYD
;
A
#
# COMPACT_ATOMS: atom_id res chain seq x y z
N VAL A 1 45.21 -6.46 -25.92
CA VAL A 1 45.20 -6.63 -27.40
C VAL A 1 46.61 -6.95 -27.82
N THR A 2 46.82 -8.09 -28.47
CA THR A 2 48.11 -8.51 -29.03
C THR A 2 47.97 -8.62 -30.55
N GLY A 3 49.03 -8.42 -31.32
CA GLY A 3 48.95 -8.50 -32.77
C GLY A 3 50.33 -8.73 -33.37
N ASN A 4 50.39 -9.50 -34.47
CA ASN A 4 51.65 -9.90 -35.10
C ASN A 4 52.28 -8.76 -35.89
N ASN A 5 51.46 -7.93 -36.54
CA ASN A 5 51.90 -6.76 -37.31
C ASN A 5 51.11 -5.53 -36.85
N ALA A 6 51.77 -4.61 -36.15
CA ALA A 6 51.17 -3.39 -35.64
C ALA A 6 51.95 -2.15 -36.11
N LYS A 7 51.23 -1.12 -36.56
CA LYS A 7 51.75 0.20 -36.91
C LYS A 7 51.14 1.26 -35.98
N LYS A 8 51.99 2.03 -35.32
CA LYS A 8 51.57 3.20 -34.55
C LYS A 8 51.40 4.42 -35.48
N GLY A 9 50.24 5.04 -35.44
CA GLY A 9 49.90 6.27 -36.17
C GLY A 9 50.29 7.54 -35.41
N ALA A 10 50.11 8.69 -36.07
CA ALA A 10 50.53 10.00 -35.56
C ALA A 10 49.82 10.45 -34.27
N ASN A 11 48.61 9.95 -34.02
CA ASN A 11 47.78 10.32 -32.87
C ASN A 11 47.67 9.18 -31.83
N ASP A 12 48.75 8.41 -31.63
CA ASP A 12 48.79 7.22 -30.75
C ASP A 12 47.77 6.11 -31.10
N GLU A 13 47.21 6.16 -32.31
CA GLU A 13 46.32 5.10 -32.82
C GLU A 13 47.16 3.90 -33.27
N ILE A 14 46.77 2.69 -32.92
CA ILE A 14 47.49 1.47 -33.30
C ILE A 14 46.67 0.75 -34.35
N TYR A 15 47.24 0.58 -35.54
CA TYR A 15 46.68 -0.21 -36.63
C TYR A 15 47.28 -1.60 -36.57
N MET A 16 46.45 -2.63 -36.51
CA MET A 16 46.87 -4.03 -36.39
C MET A 16 46.26 -4.87 -37.52
N VAL A 17 47.04 -5.80 -38.03
CA VAL A 17 46.58 -6.89 -38.93
C VAL A 17 46.73 -8.20 -38.18
N ASP A 18 45.71 -9.05 -38.25
CA ASP A 18 45.63 -10.33 -37.51
C ASP A 18 45.89 -10.15 -36.00
N GLY A 19 45.06 -9.30 -35.38
CA GLY A 19 45.12 -9.01 -33.95
C GLY A 19 44.27 -9.95 -33.12
N LYS A 20 44.72 -10.30 -31.92
CA LYS A 20 43.91 -10.99 -30.89
C LYS A 20 43.43 -9.98 -29.84
N TYR A 21 42.12 -9.91 -29.64
CA TYR A 21 41.50 -9.14 -28.55
C TYR A 21 40.95 -10.07 -27.49
N THR A 22 41.46 -9.98 -26.27
CA THR A 22 41.03 -10.77 -25.11
C THR A 22 40.99 -9.89 -23.86
N THR A 23 40.13 -10.25 -22.91
CA THR A 23 40.13 -9.71 -21.54
C THR A 23 40.73 -10.71 -20.54
N CYS A 24 41.27 -11.84 -20.99
CA CYS A 24 42.00 -12.78 -20.15
C CYS A 24 43.36 -12.19 -19.74
N ASP A 25 43.80 -12.50 -18.52
CA ASP A 25 45.10 -12.05 -18.00
C ASP A 25 46.29 -12.76 -18.67
N ASN A 26 46.08 -14.00 -19.17
CA ASN A 26 47.08 -14.75 -19.93
C ASN A 26 47.04 -14.32 -21.41
N HIS A 27 48.04 -13.54 -21.83
CA HIS A 27 48.12 -12.99 -23.19
C HIS A 27 48.77 -13.93 -24.21
N GLU A 28 49.50 -14.97 -23.77
CA GLU A 28 50.12 -15.96 -24.66
C GLU A 28 49.12 -17.05 -25.06
N HIS A 29 48.37 -17.56 -24.07
CA HIS A 29 47.30 -18.54 -24.25
C HIS A 29 46.00 -18.05 -23.60
N PRO A 30 45.28 -17.12 -24.26
CA PRO A 30 44.00 -16.67 -23.75
C PRO A 30 42.91 -17.73 -23.95
N HIS A 31 42.14 -18.02 -22.90
CA HIS A 31 41.00 -18.97 -22.96
C HIS A 31 39.98 -18.59 -24.03
N PHE A 32 39.83 -17.29 -24.32
CA PHE A 32 39.09 -16.81 -25.48
C PHE A 32 39.71 -15.53 -26.04
N TYR A 33 39.58 -15.34 -27.35
CA TYR A 33 39.92 -14.09 -28.01
C TYR A 33 39.06 -13.86 -29.26
N LEU A 34 38.79 -12.60 -29.58
CA LEU A 34 38.29 -12.21 -30.90
C LEU A 34 39.50 -12.09 -31.83
N ASN A 35 39.50 -12.87 -32.91
CA ASN A 35 40.47 -12.74 -33.98
C ASN A 35 40.03 -11.60 -34.91
N LEU A 36 40.87 -10.59 -35.06
CA LEU A 36 40.58 -9.35 -35.78
C LEU A 36 41.42 -9.30 -37.06
N SER A 37 40.78 -9.40 -38.23
CA SER A 37 41.49 -9.33 -39.52
C SER A 37 42.25 -8.00 -39.68
N ARG A 38 41.59 -6.87 -39.43
CA ARG A 38 42.17 -5.53 -39.44
C ARG A 38 41.53 -4.70 -38.35
N ALA A 39 42.33 -4.19 -37.42
CA ALA A 39 41.84 -3.39 -36.30
C ALA A 39 42.55 -2.04 -36.21
N LYS A 40 41.80 -1.02 -35.82
CA LYS A 40 42.30 0.29 -35.40
C LYS A 40 41.95 0.47 -33.92
N VAL A 41 42.98 0.39 -33.07
CA VAL A 41 42.88 0.56 -31.63
C VAL A 41 43.25 1.99 -31.28
N ARG A 42 42.32 2.71 -30.65
CA ARG A 42 42.55 4.02 -30.04
C ARG A 42 42.55 3.83 -28.52
N PRO A 43 43.73 3.83 -27.86
CA PRO A 43 43.82 3.63 -26.42
C PRO A 43 42.86 4.55 -25.65
N LYS A 44 42.19 4.02 -24.62
CA LYS A 44 41.19 4.72 -23.79
C LYS A 44 39.93 5.22 -24.51
N LYS A 45 39.80 4.99 -25.83
CA LYS A 45 38.64 5.48 -26.62
C LYS A 45 37.85 4.34 -27.24
N ASN A 46 38.41 3.60 -28.20
CA ASN A 46 37.72 2.49 -28.86
C ASN A 46 38.65 1.55 -29.66
N VAL A 47 38.13 0.39 -30.06
CA VAL A 47 38.68 -0.48 -31.11
C VAL A 47 37.66 -0.57 -32.23
N VAL A 48 38.08 -0.30 -33.46
CA VAL A 48 37.30 -0.53 -34.67
C VAL A 48 37.92 -1.71 -35.39
N THR A 49 37.16 -2.75 -35.70
CA THR A 49 37.66 -3.90 -36.46
C THR A 49 36.81 -4.14 -37.70
N GLY A 50 37.47 -4.60 -38.77
CA GLY A 50 36.83 -5.29 -39.89
C GLY A 50 36.36 -6.69 -39.45
N PRO A 51 36.23 -7.65 -40.40
CA PRO A 51 35.76 -8.99 -40.11
C PRO A 51 36.48 -9.62 -38.91
N ALA A 52 35.71 -10.08 -37.93
CA ALA A 52 36.20 -10.69 -36.71
C ALA A 52 35.39 -11.93 -36.35
N TRP A 53 36.03 -12.90 -35.71
CA TRP A 53 35.37 -14.12 -35.21
C TRP A 53 35.88 -14.49 -33.83
N LEU A 54 35.01 -15.12 -33.04
CA LEU A 54 35.33 -15.58 -31.70
C LEU A 54 36.11 -16.89 -31.76
N VAL A 55 37.22 -16.95 -31.03
CA VAL A 55 38.03 -18.15 -30.83
C VAL A 55 38.00 -18.48 -29.34
N VAL A 56 37.69 -19.72 -28.99
CA VAL A 56 37.70 -20.22 -27.61
C VAL A 56 38.61 -21.43 -27.57
N GLU A 57 39.59 -21.45 -26.68
CA GLU A 57 40.61 -22.53 -26.59
C GLU A 57 41.27 -22.83 -27.96
N ASP A 58 41.66 -21.77 -28.68
CA ASP A 58 42.23 -21.82 -30.04
C ASP A 58 41.32 -22.47 -31.12
N VAL A 59 40.06 -22.80 -30.81
CA VAL A 59 39.06 -23.29 -31.76
C VAL A 59 38.20 -22.12 -32.28
N PRO A 60 38.20 -21.84 -33.58
CA PRO A 60 37.36 -20.79 -34.15
C PRO A 60 35.89 -21.21 -34.13
N LEU A 61 35.07 -20.42 -33.44
CA LEU A 61 33.62 -20.59 -33.47
C LEU A 61 33.05 -19.95 -34.75
N PRO A 62 31.95 -20.49 -35.31
CA PRO A 62 31.31 -19.96 -36.53
C PRO A 62 30.56 -18.63 -36.30
N LEU A 63 30.97 -17.83 -35.30
CA LEU A 63 30.36 -16.56 -34.94
C LEU A 63 31.13 -15.44 -35.63
N PHE A 64 30.66 -15.09 -36.84
CA PHE A 64 31.28 -14.11 -37.73
C PHE A 64 30.64 -12.73 -37.58
N VAL A 65 31.49 -11.72 -37.43
CA VAL A 65 31.08 -10.31 -37.34
C VAL A 65 31.77 -9.52 -38.45
N PRO A 66 31.04 -9.01 -39.47
CA PRO A 66 31.66 -8.35 -40.63
C PRO A 66 32.35 -7.02 -40.26
N PHE A 67 31.88 -6.36 -39.21
CA PHE A 67 32.42 -5.11 -38.69
C PHE A 67 32.02 -4.96 -37.22
N PHE A 68 32.95 -4.55 -36.36
CA PHE A 68 32.67 -4.40 -34.93
C PHE A 68 33.35 -3.18 -34.31
N TYR A 69 32.69 -2.56 -33.33
CA TYR A 69 33.13 -1.36 -32.63
C TYR A 69 33.09 -1.58 -31.11
N PHE A 70 34.26 -1.59 -30.45
CA PHE A 70 34.40 -1.71 -29.00
C PHE A 70 34.74 -0.34 -28.39
N PRO A 71 33.83 0.36 -27.71
CA PRO A 71 34.19 1.54 -26.92
C PRO A 71 34.92 1.12 -25.63
N PHE A 72 35.97 1.87 -25.25
CA PHE A 72 36.67 1.71 -23.98
C PHE A 72 36.15 2.66 -22.88
N SER A 73 35.04 3.39 -23.14
CA SER A 73 34.50 4.37 -22.20
C SER A 73 33.61 3.72 -21.13
N SER A 74 33.79 4.12 -19.87
CA SER A 74 32.89 3.80 -18.75
C SER A 74 31.57 4.60 -18.75
N SER A 75 31.29 5.36 -19.81
CA SER A 75 30.08 6.17 -19.96
C SER A 75 28.92 5.33 -20.46
N TYR A 76 27.73 5.61 -19.97
CA TYR A 76 26.44 5.08 -20.40
C TYR A 76 26.37 4.90 -21.94
N SER A 77 26.42 3.65 -22.42
CA SER A 77 26.52 3.33 -23.85
C SER A 77 25.71 2.09 -24.22
N SER A 78 25.17 2.09 -25.44
CA SER A 78 24.43 0.95 -25.99
C SER A 78 25.35 -0.24 -26.28
N GLY A 79 24.84 -1.45 -26.14
CA GLY A 79 25.64 -2.66 -26.34
C GLY A 79 24.83 -3.95 -26.41
N PHE A 80 25.45 -5.00 -26.95
CA PHE A 80 24.86 -6.33 -27.00
C PHE A 80 24.93 -7.01 -25.62
N ILE A 81 23.86 -7.70 -25.25
CA ILE A 81 23.77 -8.54 -24.05
C ILE A 81 23.95 -9.98 -24.50
N MET A 82 24.99 -10.63 -23.99
CA MET A 82 25.29 -12.01 -24.35
C MET A 82 24.24 -12.97 -23.78
N PRO A 83 23.73 -13.91 -24.59
CA PRO A 83 22.82 -14.92 -24.12
C PRO A 83 23.52 -15.92 -23.18
N THR A 84 22.71 -16.56 -22.34
CA THR A 84 23.08 -17.68 -21.49
C THR A 84 22.44 -18.96 -21.99
N TYR A 85 23.18 -20.05 -22.01
CA TYR A 85 22.64 -21.38 -22.31
C TYR A 85 21.83 -21.89 -21.12
N MET A 86 20.71 -22.54 -21.40
CA MET A 86 19.86 -23.18 -20.39
C MET A 86 19.33 -24.50 -20.95
N ASP A 87 19.12 -25.48 -20.07
CA ASP A 87 18.42 -26.71 -20.40
C ASP A 87 17.17 -26.82 -19.52
N ASP A 88 16.01 -27.01 -20.15
CA ASP A 88 14.70 -27.11 -19.50
C ASP A 88 14.04 -28.41 -19.97
N SER A 89 13.60 -29.25 -19.04
CA SER A 89 13.03 -30.57 -19.37
C SER A 89 11.79 -30.46 -20.28
N ASN A 90 11.02 -29.39 -20.15
CA ASN A 90 9.74 -29.22 -20.84
C ASN A 90 9.89 -28.46 -22.18
N ARG A 91 10.87 -27.54 -22.28
CA ARG A 91 11.10 -26.67 -23.46
C ARG A 91 12.36 -27.02 -24.25
N GLY A 92 13.19 -27.92 -23.73
CA GLY A 92 14.49 -28.31 -24.26
C GLY A 92 15.56 -27.26 -24.03
N PHE A 93 16.71 -27.44 -24.69
CA PHE A 93 17.80 -26.47 -24.70
C PHE A 93 17.33 -25.09 -25.18
N GLY A 94 17.80 -24.04 -24.53
CA GLY A 94 17.46 -22.66 -24.87
C GLY A 94 18.65 -21.71 -24.75
N LEU A 95 18.57 -20.62 -25.52
CA LEU A 95 19.40 -19.44 -25.38
C LEU A 95 18.52 -18.35 -24.75
N THR A 96 18.84 -17.99 -23.51
CA THR A 96 18.08 -17.02 -22.72
C THR A 96 18.89 -15.75 -22.47
N ASN A 97 18.25 -14.67 -22.04
CA ASN A 97 18.90 -13.42 -21.66
C ASN A 97 19.76 -12.74 -22.74
N GLY A 98 19.63 -13.12 -24.01
CA GLY A 98 20.33 -12.48 -25.13
C GLY A 98 19.59 -11.24 -25.60
N GLY A 99 20.28 -10.17 -25.96
CA GLY A 99 19.57 -8.94 -26.32
C GLY A 99 20.44 -7.75 -26.68
N TYR A 100 19.81 -6.58 -26.66
CA TYR A 100 20.47 -5.31 -26.88
C TYR A 100 20.03 -4.28 -25.82
N TYR A 101 20.99 -3.59 -25.25
CA TYR A 101 20.80 -2.46 -24.36
C TYR A 101 20.92 -1.16 -25.15
N PHE A 102 19.85 -0.37 -25.16
CA PHE A 102 19.78 0.95 -25.75
C PHE A 102 19.94 2.01 -24.65
N ALA A 103 21.08 2.69 -24.68
CA ALA A 103 21.32 3.90 -23.92
C ALA A 103 20.67 5.09 -24.66
N ILE A 104 19.36 5.31 -24.46
CA ILE A 104 18.61 6.29 -25.26
C ILE A 104 19.02 7.72 -24.90
N ASN A 105 19.05 8.06 -23.60
CA ASN A 105 19.54 9.33 -23.08
C ASN A 105 19.87 9.21 -21.58
N ASP A 106 20.45 10.26 -20.98
CA ASP A 106 20.84 10.29 -19.56
C ASP A 106 19.68 10.08 -18.56
N ASN A 107 18.43 10.13 -19.04
CA ASN A 107 17.23 9.98 -18.23
C ASN A 107 16.44 8.70 -18.53
N MET A 108 16.80 7.90 -19.53
CA MET A 108 16.01 6.75 -19.96
C MET A 108 16.84 5.72 -20.72
N ASP A 109 16.80 4.46 -20.27
CA ASP A 109 17.30 3.31 -21.02
C ASP A 109 16.17 2.43 -21.56
N LEU A 110 16.54 1.52 -22.47
CA LEU A 110 15.69 0.42 -22.91
C LEU A 110 16.55 -0.83 -23.10
N LYS A 111 16.17 -1.92 -22.44
CA LYS A 111 16.77 -3.23 -22.57
C LYS A 111 15.79 -4.16 -23.27
N THR A 112 16.19 -4.70 -24.41
CA THR A 112 15.40 -5.66 -25.19
C THR A 112 16.08 -7.01 -25.11
N ILE A 113 15.43 -7.97 -24.44
CA ILE A 113 15.93 -9.32 -24.22
C ILE A 113 15.02 -10.31 -24.95
N GLY A 114 15.60 -11.22 -25.73
CA GLY A 114 14.95 -12.37 -26.32
C GLY A 114 15.40 -13.67 -25.67
N GLU A 115 14.51 -14.65 -25.69
CA GLU A 115 14.77 -16.03 -25.31
C GLU A 115 14.19 -16.95 -26.38
N ILE A 116 14.91 -18.02 -26.71
CA ILE A 116 14.46 -19.03 -27.69
C ILE A 116 14.83 -20.42 -27.20
N TYR A 117 13.95 -21.39 -27.43
CA TYR A 117 14.10 -22.77 -26.97
C TYR A 117 13.92 -23.75 -28.15
N THR A 118 14.59 -24.89 -28.10
CA THR A 118 14.59 -25.89 -29.18
C THR A 118 13.21 -26.51 -29.44
N LYS A 119 12.35 -26.66 -28.40
CA LYS A 119 10.96 -27.11 -28.57
C LYS A 119 10.00 -25.99 -29.03
N GLY A 120 10.53 -24.86 -29.52
CA GLY A 120 9.75 -23.79 -30.16
C GLY A 120 9.09 -22.78 -29.21
N SER A 121 9.42 -22.83 -27.91
CA SER A 121 9.08 -21.76 -26.96
C SER A 121 9.96 -20.54 -27.19
N TRP A 122 9.46 -19.34 -26.91
CA TRP A 122 10.24 -18.11 -26.98
C TRP A 122 9.66 -17.03 -26.06
N ALA A 123 10.49 -16.05 -25.69
CA ALA A 123 10.06 -14.89 -24.92
C ALA A 123 10.73 -13.61 -25.42
N LEU A 124 10.05 -12.48 -25.27
CA LEU A 124 10.53 -11.14 -25.52
C LEU A 124 10.23 -10.28 -24.31
N ARG A 125 11.29 -9.71 -23.74
CA ARG A 125 11.25 -8.87 -22.54
C ARG A 125 11.81 -7.50 -22.87
N LEU A 126 11.00 -6.48 -22.64
CA LEU A 126 11.40 -5.08 -22.73
C LEU A 126 11.43 -4.50 -21.32
N GLU A 127 12.53 -3.86 -20.96
CA GLU A 127 12.70 -3.19 -19.68
C GLU A 127 13.23 -1.77 -19.92
N SER A 128 12.56 -0.76 -19.40
CA SER A 128 12.98 0.63 -19.48
C SER A 128 12.98 1.25 -18.09
N THR A 129 14.10 1.82 -17.71
CA THR A 129 14.26 2.62 -16.51
C THR A 129 14.36 4.07 -16.92
N TYR A 130 13.53 4.92 -16.32
CA TYR A 130 13.56 6.36 -16.56
C TYR A 130 13.68 7.11 -15.24
N ASN A 131 14.57 8.10 -15.21
CA ASN A 131 14.80 8.94 -14.06
C ASN A 131 15.18 10.35 -14.48
N LYS A 132 14.34 11.31 -14.10
CA LYS A 132 14.60 12.72 -14.25
C LYS A 132 14.60 13.38 -12.87
N ARG A 133 15.79 13.77 -12.43
CA ARG A 133 16.03 14.42 -11.13
C ARG A 133 15.03 15.56 -10.91
N TYR A 134 14.42 15.60 -9.73
CA TYR A 134 13.41 16.58 -9.33
C TYR A 134 12.11 16.58 -10.14
N LYS A 135 11.88 15.55 -10.97
CA LYS A 135 10.63 15.41 -11.72
C LYS A 135 9.95 14.08 -11.44
N TYR A 136 10.58 12.98 -11.83
CA TYR A 136 9.99 11.64 -11.71
C TYR A 136 11.05 10.55 -11.84
N SER A 137 10.71 9.37 -11.34
CA SER A 137 11.49 8.15 -11.52
C SER A 137 10.56 6.96 -11.66
N GLY A 138 10.94 5.99 -12.47
CA GLY A 138 10.16 4.76 -12.60
C GLY A 138 10.80 3.72 -13.50
N THR A 139 10.15 2.56 -13.54
CA THR A 139 10.53 1.42 -14.36
C THR A 139 9.30 0.91 -15.09
N PHE A 140 9.48 0.51 -16.33
CA PHE A 140 8.47 -0.12 -17.17
C PHE A 140 9.03 -1.43 -17.71
N GLN A 141 8.35 -2.53 -17.44
CA GLN A 141 8.75 -3.86 -17.88
C GLN A 141 7.56 -4.52 -18.55
N THR A 142 7.78 -5.10 -19.73
CA THR A 142 6.81 -5.97 -20.39
C THR A 142 7.49 -7.26 -20.81
N ASN A 143 6.84 -8.39 -20.53
CA ASN A 143 7.31 -9.70 -20.92
C ASN A 143 6.19 -10.41 -21.69
N TYR A 144 6.46 -10.73 -22.94
CA TYR A 144 5.59 -11.55 -23.76
C TYR A 144 6.28 -12.89 -24.02
N GLN A 145 5.61 -14.00 -23.72
CA GLN A 145 6.18 -15.32 -23.91
C GLN A 145 5.16 -16.26 -24.51
N ILE A 146 5.64 -17.15 -25.38
CA ILE A 146 4.88 -18.29 -25.89
C ILE A 146 5.57 -19.54 -25.38
N THR A 147 4.86 -20.28 -24.54
CA THR A 147 5.33 -21.53 -23.95
C THR A 147 4.64 -22.69 -24.65
N LYS A 148 5.44 -23.56 -25.28
CA LYS A 148 5.02 -24.83 -25.86
C LYS A 148 5.62 -25.97 -25.07
N THR A 149 4.78 -26.89 -24.61
CA THR A 149 5.17 -28.10 -23.89
C THR A 149 4.53 -29.32 -24.55
N GLY A 150 5.19 -30.47 -24.48
CA GLY A 150 4.77 -31.68 -25.21
C GLY A 150 5.12 -31.62 -26.70
N ASP A 151 4.96 -32.75 -27.39
CA ASP A 151 5.29 -32.83 -28.82
C ASP A 151 4.06 -32.57 -29.69
N LYS A 152 4.25 -31.84 -30.78
CA LYS A 152 3.17 -31.49 -31.71
C LYS A 152 2.50 -32.77 -32.23
N ASN A 153 1.17 -32.82 -32.13
CA ASN A 153 0.30 -33.96 -32.48
C ASN A 153 0.21 -35.08 -31.44
N LEU A 154 0.81 -34.92 -30.26
CA LEU A 154 0.56 -35.80 -29.12
C LEU A 154 -0.50 -35.20 -28.16
N PRO A 155 -1.18 -36.03 -27.35
CA PRO A 155 -2.22 -35.58 -26.41
C PRO A 155 -1.72 -34.61 -25.32
N ASP A 156 -0.41 -34.58 -25.07
CA ASP A 156 0.26 -33.75 -24.06
C ASP A 156 0.71 -32.38 -24.60
N TYR A 157 0.48 -32.08 -25.89
CA TYR A 157 0.80 -30.77 -26.47
C TYR A 157 -0.04 -29.65 -25.87
N SER A 158 0.62 -28.63 -25.34
CA SER A 158 -0.01 -27.42 -24.83
C SER A 158 0.72 -26.17 -25.31
N GLU A 159 -0.03 -25.14 -25.69
CA GLU A 159 0.48 -23.83 -26.06
C GLU A 159 -0.15 -22.75 -25.19
N ALA A 160 0.67 -22.05 -24.40
CA ALA A 160 0.27 -20.92 -23.59
C ALA A 160 0.90 -19.63 -24.11
N LYS A 161 0.08 -18.58 -24.24
CA LYS A 161 0.51 -17.23 -24.64
C LYS A 161 0.33 -16.32 -23.45
N ASP A 162 1.45 -15.80 -22.95
CA ASP A 162 1.46 -15.08 -21.69
C ASP A 162 2.04 -13.68 -21.84
N LEU A 163 1.40 -12.72 -21.15
CA LEU A 163 1.81 -11.32 -21.11
C LEU A 163 1.91 -10.88 -19.66
N LYS A 164 2.99 -10.20 -19.31
CA LYS A 164 3.15 -9.51 -18.03
C LYS A 164 3.59 -8.08 -18.26
N VAL A 165 2.94 -7.15 -17.59
CA VAL A 165 3.27 -5.72 -17.60
C VAL A 165 3.47 -5.26 -16.16
N VAL A 166 4.65 -4.74 -15.87
CA VAL A 166 4.99 -4.14 -14.59
C VAL A 166 5.38 -2.70 -14.82
N TRP A 167 4.68 -1.77 -14.20
CA TRP A 167 5.00 -0.35 -14.28
C TRP A 167 5.02 0.26 -12.89
N SER A 168 6.18 0.77 -12.51
CA SER A 168 6.37 1.56 -11.30
C SER A 168 6.66 3.00 -11.70
N HIS A 169 5.91 3.93 -11.16
CA HIS A 169 6.12 5.36 -11.36
C HIS A 169 5.99 6.10 -10.03
N ARG A 170 6.91 7.04 -9.80
CA ARG A 170 6.86 7.95 -8.67
C ARG A 170 7.26 9.35 -9.12
N GLN A 171 6.35 10.30 -8.93
CA GLN A 171 6.65 11.72 -9.04
C GLN A 171 7.50 12.18 -7.84
N ASP A 172 8.51 13.00 -8.09
CA ASP A 172 9.25 13.67 -7.01
C ASP A 172 8.37 14.79 -6.43
N PRO A 173 8.11 14.86 -5.11
CA PRO A 173 7.35 15.94 -4.50
C PRO A 173 7.92 17.34 -4.79
N LYS A 174 9.21 17.46 -5.13
CA LYS A 174 9.84 18.73 -5.54
C LYS A 174 9.37 19.21 -6.91
N ALA A 175 8.86 18.31 -7.76
CA ALA A 175 8.36 18.64 -9.10
C ALA A 175 7.06 19.46 -9.02
N SER A 176 6.23 19.15 -8.03
CA SER A 176 4.98 19.84 -7.74
C SER A 176 4.63 19.62 -6.26
N PRO A 177 4.89 20.61 -5.39
CA PRO A 177 4.69 20.47 -3.94
C PRO A 177 3.25 20.11 -3.53
N ASN A 178 2.29 20.41 -4.39
CA ASN A 178 0.86 20.26 -4.12
C ASN A 178 0.22 19.11 -4.89
N THR A 179 0.97 18.35 -5.69
CA THR A 179 0.41 17.18 -6.40
C THR A 179 1.35 16.00 -6.31
N THR A 180 0.80 14.82 -6.11
CA THR A 180 1.54 13.58 -6.17
C THR A 180 0.86 12.63 -7.14
N PHE A 181 1.66 12.02 -7.99
CA PHE A 181 1.25 10.95 -8.88
C PHE A 181 2.14 9.73 -8.65
N SER A 182 1.51 8.57 -8.45
CA SER A 182 2.21 7.30 -8.36
C SER A 182 1.43 6.20 -9.07
N ALA A 183 2.17 5.27 -9.66
CA ALA A 183 1.60 4.09 -10.28
C ALA A 183 2.42 2.86 -9.86
N SER A 184 1.70 1.78 -9.57
CA SER A 184 2.23 0.47 -9.27
C SER A 184 1.34 -0.55 -9.98
N VAL A 185 1.54 -0.71 -11.28
CA VAL A 185 0.82 -1.67 -12.11
C VAL A 185 1.60 -2.97 -12.14
N ASN A 186 0.92 -4.07 -11.88
CA ASN A 186 1.43 -5.43 -11.99
C ASN A 186 0.30 -6.28 -12.56
N PHE A 187 0.30 -6.39 -13.88
CA PHE A 187 -0.66 -7.17 -14.65
C PHE A 187 0.03 -8.40 -15.23
N ALA A 188 -0.64 -9.54 -15.18
CA ALA A 188 -0.16 -10.77 -15.79
C ALA A 188 -1.34 -11.63 -16.27
N THR A 189 -1.14 -12.39 -17.34
CA THR A 189 -2.09 -13.44 -17.76
C THR A 189 -2.13 -14.57 -16.74
N SER A 190 -3.30 -15.18 -16.53
CA SER A 190 -3.56 -16.19 -15.49
C SER A 190 -2.56 -17.37 -15.49
N SER A 191 -2.04 -17.73 -16.66
CA SER A 191 -1.04 -18.79 -16.85
C SER A 191 0.42 -18.33 -16.67
N TYR A 192 0.73 -17.03 -16.69
CA TYR A 192 2.10 -16.50 -16.76
C TYR A 192 2.99 -17.02 -15.63
N GLU A 193 2.53 -16.95 -14.37
CA GLU A 193 3.39 -17.30 -13.24
C GLU A 193 3.66 -18.82 -13.16
N LYS A 194 2.78 -19.65 -13.75
CA LYS A 194 2.94 -21.11 -13.87
C LYS A 194 3.86 -21.50 -15.03
N THR A 195 3.90 -20.70 -16.08
CA THR A 195 4.67 -20.95 -17.30
C THR A 195 5.98 -20.16 -17.34
N ASN A 196 6.36 -19.42 -16.29
CA ASN A 196 7.65 -18.72 -16.27
C ASN A 196 8.74 -19.57 -15.63
N VAL A 197 9.82 -19.84 -16.36
CA VAL A 197 10.95 -20.67 -15.92
C VAL A 197 11.65 -20.08 -14.68
N GLY A 198 11.74 -18.75 -14.58
CA GLY A 198 12.35 -18.06 -13.44
C GLY A 198 11.60 -18.27 -12.11
N ASN A 199 10.32 -18.64 -12.16
CA ASN A 199 9.49 -18.85 -10.98
C ASN A 199 9.59 -20.29 -10.43
N TYR A 200 10.09 -21.25 -11.20
CA TYR A 200 10.38 -22.59 -10.69
C TYR A 200 11.49 -22.55 -9.63
N TYR A 201 12.44 -21.62 -9.76
CA TYR A 201 13.51 -21.38 -8.80
C TYR A 201 13.10 -20.50 -7.61
N ASN A 202 11.89 -19.91 -7.62
CA ASN A 202 11.35 -19.09 -6.54
C ASN A 202 9.88 -19.47 -6.22
N PRO A 203 9.64 -20.44 -5.33
CA PRO A 203 8.30 -20.96 -5.04
C PRO A 203 7.34 -19.90 -4.50
N GLN A 204 7.84 -18.83 -3.87
CA GLN A 204 7.02 -17.70 -3.41
C GLN A 204 6.35 -16.96 -4.57
N LEU A 205 7.02 -16.80 -5.73
CA LEU A 205 6.44 -16.15 -6.91
C LEU A 205 5.38 -17.04 -7.57
N SER A 206 5.60 -18.35 -7.59
CA SER A 206 4.64 -19.35 -8.05
C SER A 206 3.38 -19.43 -7.17
N SER A 207 3.49 -19.13 -5.87
CA SER A 207 2.35 -19.09 -4.94
C SER A 207 1.52 -17.79 -4.97
N GLN A 208 1.97 -16.75 -5.69
CA GLN A 208 1.26 -15.48 -5.77
C GLN A 208 0.02 -15.58 -6.67
N ASN A 209 -1.11 -15.92 -6.05
CA ASN A 209 -2.38 -16.04 -6.74
C ASN A 209 -3.12 -14.72 -6.97
N THR A 210 -2.70 -13.62 -6.33
CA THR A 210 -3.33 -12.31 -6.47
C THR A 210 -2.33 -11.27 -6.94
N LYS A 211 -2.67 -10.54 -8.01
CA LYS A 211 -1.88 -9.43 -8.56
C LYS A 211 -2.66 -8.14 -8.36
N THR A 212 -2.03 -7.16 -7.71
CA THR A 212 -2.65 -5.87 -7.43
C THR A 212 -1.97 -4.78 -8.25
N SER A 213 -2.79 -4.00 -8.96
CA SER A 213 -2.38 -2.80 -9.67
C SER A 213 -3.06 -1.60 -9.03
N SER A 214 -2.30 -0.54 -8.78
CA SER A 214 -2.84 0.72 -8.27
C SER A 214 -2.25 1.91 -8.99
N VAL A 215 -3.10 2.88 -9.30
CA VAL A 215 -2.70 4.21 -9.77
C VAL A 215 -3.33 5.21 -8.83
N SER A 216 -2.52 6.11 -8.28
CA SER A 216 -3.00 7.12 -7.34
C SER A 216 -2.55 8.51 -7.76
N TYR A 217 -3.47 9.45 -7.59
CA TYR A 217 -3.25 10.86 -7.82
C TYR A 217 -3.81 11.64 -6.64
N SER A 218 -3.02 12.54 -6.08
CA SER A 218 -3.47 13.42 -5.00
C SER A 218 -3.10 14.86 -5.30
N ARG A 219 -4.00 15.78 -4.95
CA ARG A 219 -3.78 17.21 -5.02
C ARG A 219 -4.20 17.86 -3.71
N ASN A 220 -3.26 18.59 -3.12
CA ASN A 220 -3.50 19.42 -1.95
C ASN A 220 -3.74 20.87 -2.37
N PHE A 221 -4.70 21.51 -1.73
CA PHE A 221 -5.07 22.91 -1.88
C PHE A 221 -4.88 23.59 -0.51
N PRO A 222 -3.66 24.05 -0.18
CA PRO A 222 -3.33 24.53 1.16
C PRO A 222 -4.20 25.72 1.62
N GLU A 223 -4.50 26.65 0.72
CA GLU A 223 -5.31 27.85 1.01
C GLU A 223 -6.75 27.48 1.40
N GLN A 224 -7.32 26.49 0.72
CA GLN A 224 -8.67 25.96 0.97
C GLN A 224 -8.66 24.87 2.04
N LYS A 225 -7.49 24.47 2.55
CA LYS A 225 -7.31 23.35 3.50
C LYS A 225 -7.89 22.02 2.98
N LEU A 226 -7.97 21.87 1.66
CA LEU A 226 -8.66 20.78 0.98
C LEU A 226 -7.64 19.85 0.33
N THR A 227 -7.81 18.55 0.49
CA THR A 227 -7.04 17.53 -0.22
C THR A 227 -7.99 16.64 -1.01
N LEU A 228 -7.72 16.47 -2.29
CA LEU A 228 -8.43 15.56 -3.19
C LEU A 228 -7.49 14.44 -3.59
N SER A 229 -7.88 13.19 -3.38
CA SER A 229 -7.10 12.02 -3.78
C SER A 229 -7.98 11.05 -4.53
N GLY A 230 -7.53 10.57 -5.68
CA GLY A 230 -8.19 9.53 -6.46
C GLY A 230 -7.29 8.32 -6.59
N THR A 231 -7.84 7.13 -6.37
CA THR A 231 -7.15 5.86 -6.58
C THR A 231 -7.95 4.97 -7.50
N PHE A 232 -7.23 4.29 -8.38
CA PHE A 232 -7.71 3.25 -9.27
C PHE A 232 -7.04 1.97 -8.81
N ASN A 233 -7.82 0.99 -8.37
CA ASN A 233 -7.28 -0.27 -7.87
C ASN A 233 -7.86 -1.44 -8.66
N ILE A 234 -7.02 -2.37 -9.05
CA ILE A 234 -7.41 -3.62 -9.71
C ILE A 234 -6.68 -4.76 -9.00
N ALA A 235 -7.42 -5.75 -8.54
CA ALA A 235 -6.90 -6.99 -7.96
C ALA A 235 -7.38 -8.16 -8.80
N GLN A 236 -6.45 -8.86 -9.45
CA GLN A 236 -6.71 -10.03 -10.27
C GLN A 236 -6.32 -11.29 -9.51
N THR A 237 -7.18 -12.31 -9.52
CA THR A 237 -6.88 -13.63 -8.97
C THR A 237 -6.63 -14.61 -10.11
N MET A 238 -5.45 -15.20 -10.14
CA MET A 238 -4.97 -16.05 -11.23
C MET A 238 -5.61 -17.43 -11.25
N ARG A 239 -6.15 -17.90 -10.10
CA ARG A 239 -6.75 -19.23 -9.96
C ARG A 239 -8.01 -19.40 -10.79
N ASP A 240 -8.84 -18.36 -10.87
CA ASP A 240 -10.17 -18.42 -11.49
C ASP A 240 -10.44 -17.24 -12.44
N SER A 241 -9.41 -16.47 -12.80
CA SER A 241 -9.52 -15.27 -13.63
C SER A 241 -10.50 -14.22 -13.09
N SER A 242 -10.76 -14.21 -11.78
CA SER A 242 -11.60 -13.16 -11.18
C SER A 242 -10.83 -11.84 -11.05
N ILE A 243 -11.50 -10.74 -11.37
CA ILE A 243 -11.01 -9.39 -11.22
C ILE A 243 -11.92 -8.63 -10.26
N ALA A 244 -11.32 -8.03 -9.24
CA ALA A 244 -11.96 -7.02 -8.40
C ALA A 244 -11.36 -5.66 -8.76
N MET A 245 -12.19 -4.75 -9.26
CA MET A 245 -11.79 -3.40 -9.63
C MET A 245 -12.52 -2.38 -8.76
N THR A 246 -11.79 -1.39 -8.27
CA THR A 246 -12.33 -0.22 -7.58
C THR A 246 -11.90 1.03 -8.33
N LEU A 247 -12.87 1.66 -9.01
CA LEU A 247 -12.66 2.79 -9.89
C LEU A 247 -13.97 3.61 -10.07
N PRO A 248 -13.98 4.91 -9.69
CA PRO A 248 -12.95 5.61 -8.94
C PRO A 248 -13.12 5.38 -7.44
N ASP A 249 -12.01 5.38 -6.68
CA ASP A 249 -12.01 5.60 -5.23
C ASP A 249 -11.50 7.01 -4.96
N LEU A 250 -12.43 7.94 -4.77
CA LEU A 250 -12.15 9.36 -4.52
C LEU A 250 -12.27 9.65 -3.02
N ASN A 251 -11.26 10.30 -2.48
CA ASN A 251 -11.21 10.81 -1.12
C ASN A 251 -11.08 12.33 -1.13
N ILE A 252 -11.97 12.99 -0.43
CA ILE A 252 -12.08 14.45 -0.28
C ILE A 252 -11.90 14.74 1.19
N SER A 253 -10.82 15.42 1.58
CA SER A 253 -10.56 15.73 2.97
C SER A 253 -10.39 17.23 3.16
N LEU A 254 -11.21 17.83 4.02
CA LEU A 254 -11.08 19.20 4.48
C LEU A 254 -10.46 19.17 5.88
N SER A 255 -9.26 19.74 5.99
CA SER A 255 -8.60 19.91 7.28
C SER A 255 -9.40 20.85 8.18
N ARG A 256 -9.13 20.78 9.49
CA ARG A 256 -9.86 21.55 10.50
C ARG A 256 -9.97 23.05 10.14
N VAL A 257 -11.21 23.51 10.04
CA VAL A 257 -11.60 24.91 9.88
C VAL A 257 -12.40 25.38 11.09
N PHE A 258 -12.32 26.68 11.38
CA PHE A 258 -13.12 27.33 12.43
C PHE A 258 -14.09 28.30 11.73
N PRO A 259 -15.25 27.81 11.25
CA PRO A 259 -16.11 28.57 10.34
C PRO A 259 -16.60 29.90 10.91
N PHE A 260 -16.73 30.00 12.24
CA PHE A 260 -17.22 31.21 12.91
C PHE A 260 -16.11 32.10 13.47
N LYS A 261 -14.83 31.73 13.28
CA LYS A 261 -13.70 32.52 13.79
C LYS A 261 -13.55 33.82 13.00
N ARG A 262 -13.47 34.95 13.70
CA ARG A 262 -13.32 36.27 13.08
C ARG A 262 -11.97 36.38 12.36
N LYS A 263 -11.97 36.98 11.16
CA LYS A 263 -10.74 37.21 10.37
C LYS A 263 -9.81 38.26 10.99
N LYS A 264 -10.39 39.26 11.66
CA LYS A 264 -9.66 40.28 12.41
C LYS A 264 -9.96 40.06 13.89
N ALA A 265 -8.94 39.69 14.66
CA ALA A 265 -9.07 39.49 16.09
C ALA A 265 -9.25 40.85 16.78
N SER A 266 -10.32 41.00 17.55
CA SER A 266 -10.53 42.14 18.45
C SER A 266 -11.20 41.62 19.73
N GLY A 267 -10.49 41.72 20.85
CA GLY A 267 -10.90 41.15 22.13
C GLY A 267 -10.72 39.63 22.21
N ASP A 268 -11.26 39.05 23.29
CA ASP A 268 -11.22 37.61 23.53
C ASP A 268 -12.08 36.83 22.51
N GLU A 269 -11.70 35.58 22.25
CA GLU A 269 -12.46 34.67 21.40
C GLU A 269 -13.80 34.30 22.06
N SER A 270 -14.89 34.49 21.32
CA SER A 270 -16.21 34.00 21.74
C SER A 270 -16.28 32.47 21.66
N TRP A 271 -17.21 31.87 22.42
CA TRP A 271 -17.33 30.41 22.49
C TRP A 271 -17.57 29.75 21.12
N TYR A 272 -18.35 30.37 20.25
CA TYR A 272 -18.67 29.85 18.92
C TYR A 272 -17.47 29.89 17.96
N GLU A 273 -16.49 30.76 18.20
CA GLU A 273 -15.25 30.84 17.39
C GLU A 273 -14.34 29.63 17.60
N LYS A 274 -14.55 28.89 18.71
CA LYS A 274 -13.83 27.66 19.03
C LYS A 274 -14.43 26.42 18.39
N ILE A 275 -15.61 26.55 17.76
CA ILE A 275 -16.23 25.45 17.01
C ILE A 275 -15.36 25.14 15.81
N SER A 276 -14.85 23.93 15.79
CA SER A 276 -14.06 23.37 14.72
C SER A 276 -14.90 22.39 13.92
N LEU A 277 -14.74 22.46 12.61
CA LEU A 277 -15.37 21.58 11.65
C LEU A 277 -14.31 20.97 10.75
N SER A 278 -14.47 19.69 10.44
CA SER A 278 -13.70 18.98 9.44
C SER A 278 -14.65 18.18 8.56
N TYR A 279 -14.20 17.77 7.38
CA TYR A 279 -15.02 16.99 6.47
C TYR A 279 -14.16 15.93 5.79
N THR A 280 -14.65 14.69 5.74
CA THR A 280 -14.08 13.64 4.91
C THR A 280 -15.19 13.00 4.08
N GLY A 281 -15.08 13.10 2.77
CA GLY A 281 -15.97 12.46 1.81
C GLY A 281 -15.22 11.37 1.06
N ARG A 282 -15.76 10.16 0.99
CA ARG A 282 -15.21 9.06 0.18
C ARG A 282 -16.27 8.57 -0.79
N LEU A 283 -16.00 8.66 -2.08
CA LEU A 283 -16.80 8.05 -3.13
C LEU A 283 -16.06 6.82 -3.62
N THR A 284 -16.72 5.66 -3.58
CA THR A 284 -16.15 4.41 -4.09
C THR A 284 -17.09 3.81 -5.10
N ASN A 285 -16.51 3.23 -6.14
CA ASN A 285 -17.23 2.44 -7.12
C ASN A 285 -16.44 1.16 -7.38
N SER A 286 -17.06 0.00 -7.20
CA SER A 286 -16.36 -1.29 -7.25
C SER A 286 -17.16 -2.37 -7.97
N ILE A 287 -16.46 -3.28 -8.63
CA ILE A 287 -17.05 -4.45 -9.29
C ILE A 287 -16.16 -5.66 -9.05
N LYS A 288 -16.78 -6.83 -8.88
CA LYS A 288 -16.10 -8.12 -8.91
C LYS A 288 -16.70 -8.95 -10.03
N THR A 289 -15.90 -9.26 -11.04
CA THR A 289 -16.35 -9.96 -12.25
C THR A 289 -15.23 -10.86 -12.80
N LYS A 290 -15.46 -11.55 -13.90
CA LYS A 290 -14.42 -12.25 -14.66
C LYS A 290 -13.75 -11.30 -15.66
N ASP A 291 -12.51 -11.59 -16.01
CA ASP A 291 -11.69 -10.78 -16.90
C ASP A 291 -12.33 -10.52 -18.28
N ASP A 292 -12.99 -11.51 -18.85
CA ASP A 292 -13.71 -11.46 -20.13
C ASP A 292 -15.02 -10.66 -20.11
N LEU A 293 -15.59 -10.44 -18.92
CA LEU A 293 -16.86 -9.75 -18.72
C LEU A 293 -16.70 -8.29 -18.32
N ILE A 294 -15.50 -7.84 -17.94
CA ILE A 294 -15.28 -6.50 -17.36
C ILE A 294 -15.69 -5.34 -18.27
N PHE A 295 -15.47 -5.48 -19.58
CA PHE A 295 -15.85 -4.48 -20.60
C PHE A 295 -17.29 -4.62 -21.10
N LYS A 296 -18.00 -5.67 -20.67
CA LYS A 296 -19.40 -5.95 -21.02
C LYS A 296 -20.37 -5.64 -19.87
N SER A 297 -19.86 -5.41 -18.66
CA SER A 297 -20.66 -5.08 -17.47
C SER A 297 -21.21 -3.66 -17.51
N ASN A 298 -22.44 -3.50 -17.03
CA ASN A 298 -23.11 -2.20 -16.91
C ASN A 298 -22.63 -1.47 -15.64
N LEU A 299 -22.08 -0.26 -15.82
CA LEU A 299 -21.53 0.59 -14.74
C LEU A 299 -22.53 0.93 -13.62
N ILE A 300 -23.83 0.84 -13.87
CA ILE A 300 -24.88 1.22 -12.92
C ILE A 300 -25.46 0.00 -12.20
N LYS A 301 -25.62 -1.14 -12.90
CA LYS A 301 -26.26 -2.34 -12.34
C LYS A 301 -25.28 -3.29 -11.66
N ASP A 302 -24.15 -3.56 -12.32
CA ASP A 302 -23.21 -4.61 -11.88
C ASP A 302 -22.19 -4.08 -10.86
N TRP A 303 -22.11 -2.76 -10.73
CA TRP A 303 -21.17 -2.10 -9.84
C TRP A 303 -21.83 -1.76 -8.51
N THR A 304 -21.05 -1.89 -7.45
CA THR A 304 -21.39 -1.48 -6.10
C THR A 304 -20.72 -0.14 -5.85
N ASN A 305 -21.54 0.92 -5.86
CA ASN A 305 -21.10 2.29 -5.64
C ASN A 305 -21.63 2.84 -4.31
N GLY A 306 -21.08 3.96 -3.89
CA GLY A 306 -21.61 4.75 -2.79
C GLY A 306 -20.75 5.97 -2.52
N MET A 307 -21.28 6.89 -1.72
CA MET A 307 -20.52 7.99 -1.16
C MET A 307 -20.73 8.05 0.35
N ASN A 308 -19.65 8.21 1.13
CA ASN A 308 -19.71 8.36 2.57
C ASN A 308 -19.12 9.70 2.98
N HIS A 309 -19.88 10.45 3.76
CA HIS A 309 -19.54 11.77 4.27
C HIS A 309 -19.38 11.65 5.79
N SER A 310 -18.30 12.18 6.34
CA SER A 310 -18.08 12.29 7.77
C SER A 310 -17.77 13.74 8.11
N VAL A 311 -18.55 14.29 9.03
CA VAL A 311 -18.47 15.68 9.48
C VAL A 311 -18.29 15.69 11.00
N PRO A 312 -17.04 15.57 11.50
CA PRO A 312 -16.75 15.77 12.90
C PRO A 312 -16.79 17.26 13.23
N ILE A 313 -17.63 17.62 14.19
CA ILE A 313 -17.77 18.96 14.75
C ILE A 313 -17.37 18.87 16.22
N SER A 314 -16.46 19.75 16.67
CA SER A 314 -16.04 19.77 18.08
C SER A 314 -15.61 21.16 18.50
N ALA A 315 -15.77 21.47 19.78
CA ALA A 315 -15.24 22.69 20.39
C ALA A 315 -14.57 22.32 21.71
N THR A 316 -13.44 22.95 22.04
CA THR A 316 -12.76 22.73 23.33
C THR A 316 -12.80 24.02 24.15
N PHE A 317 -13.32 23.91 25.36
CA PHE A 317 -13.46 25.01 26.32
C PHE A 317 -12.64 24.70 27.57
N THR A 318 -11.75 25.60 27.96
CA THR A 318 -11.07 25.50 29.25
C THR A 318 -11.91 26.22 30.32
N LEU A 319 -12.58 25.45 31.17
CA LEU A 319 -13.35 25.93 32.31
C LEU A 319 -12.43 26.14 33.52
N PHE A 320 -12.57 27.29 34.17
CA PHE A 320 -11.82 27.67 35.37
C PHE A 320 -10.29 27.52 35.25
N LYS A 321 -9.73 27.53 34.04
CA LYS A 321 -8.30 27.27 33.73
C LYS A 321 -7.80 25.84 34.00
N TYR A 322 -8.61 24.94 34.54
CA TYR A 322 -8.18 23.60 34.97
C TYR A 322 -8.84 22.45 34.19
N PHE A 323 -10.06 22.65 33.72
CA PHE A 323 -10.85 21.58 33.10
C PHE A 323 -11.03 21.86 31.62
N ASN A 324 -10.72 20.91 30.76
CA ASN A 324 -11.03 21.01 29.33
C ASN A 324 -12.30 20.23 29.04
N LEU A 325 -13.38 20.97 28.77
CA LEU A 325 -14.65 20.44 28.29
C LEU A 325 -14.65 20.43 26.76
N THR A 326 -14.90 19.29 26.15
CA THR A 326 -14.92 19.11 24.70
C THR A 326 -16.23 18.46 24.27
N PRO A 327 -17.28 19.25 23.99
CA PRO A 327 -18.43 18.74 23.24
C PRO A 327 -18.03 18.44 21.79
N SER A 328 -18.54 17.34 21.27
CA SER A 328 -18.39 16.95 19.88
C SER A 328 -19.62 16.24 19.35
N VAL A 329 -19.91 16.43 18.08
CA VAL A 329 -20.93 15.72 17.33
C VAL A 329 -20.28 15.20 16.06
N ASN A 330 -20.47 13.92 15.77
CA ASN A 330 -20.04 13.35 14.51
C ASN A 330 -21.27 12.96 13.70
N TYR A 331 -21.44 13.58 12.54
CA TYR A 331 -22.46 13.23 11.56
C TYR A 331 -21.83 12.41 10.43
N THR A 332 -22.39 11.24 10.15
CA THR A 332 -22.00 10.37 9.04
C THR A 332 -23.18 10.18 8.11
N GLU A 333 -23.05 10.53 6.84
CA GLU A 333 -24.09 10.33 5.82
C GLU A 333 -23.56 9.45 4.70
N ARG A 334 -24.37 8.50 4.24
CA ARG A 334 -24.08 7.58 3.16
C ARG A 334 -25.10 7.76 2.06
N TRP A 335 -24.62 7.93 0.84
CA TRP A 335 -25.44 7.98 -0.36
C TRP A 335 -25.28 6.69 -1.14
N TYR A 336 -26.41 6.10 -1.48
CA TYR A 336 -26.50 4.87 -2.27
C TYR A 336 -27.37 5.10 -3.50
N THR A 337 -27.01 4.44 -4.61
CA THR A 337 -27.79 4.52 -5.86
C THR A 337 -28.77 3.35 -6.02
N ARG A 338 -28.80 2.43 -5.05
CA ARG A 338 -29.70 1.28 -5.07
C ARG A 338 -30.10 0.84 -3.67
N LYS A 339 -31.26 0.19 -3.57
CA LYS A 339 -31.66 -0.63 -2.43
C LYS A 339 -32.17 -1.97 -2.93
N VAL A 340 -31.87 -3.04 -2.20
CA VAL A 340 -32.23 -4.43 -2.55
C VAL A 340 -33.39 -4.87 -1.67
N MET A 341 -34.55 -5.03 -2.28
CA MET A 341 -35.72 -5.58 -1.62
C MET A 341 -35.59 -7.10 -1.56
N GLN A 342 -35.90 -7.67 -0.40
CA GLN A 342 -35.87 -9.11 -0.17
C GLN A 342 -37.27 -9.59 0.17
N ASP A 343 -37.56 -10.81 -0.22
CA ASP A 343 -38.79 -11.52 0.12
C ASP A 343 -38.49 -12.99 0.40
N TRP A 344 -39.46 -13.68 0.99
CA TRP A 344 -39.36 -15.10 1.23
C TRP A 344 -39.52 -15.89 -0.06
N ASN A 345 -38.56 -16.77 -0.32
CA ASN A 345 -38.63 -17.71 -1.42
C ASN A 345 -38.99 -19.10 -0.90
N GLU A 346 -40.19 -19.58 -1.26
CA GLU A 346 -40.75 -20.85 -0.80
C GLU A 346 -39.92 -22.06 -1.25
N ASP A 347 -39.36 -22.01 -2.47
CA ASP A 347 -38.57 -23.12 -3.03
C ASP A 347 -37.24 -23.33 -2.29
N LYS A 348 -36.58 -22.24 -1.91
CA LYS A 348 -35.26 -22.25 -1.25
C LYS A 348 -35.36 -22.14 0.26
N LYS A 349 -36.56 -21.99 0.82
CA LYS A 349 -36.85 -21.76 2.25
C LYS A 349 -35.93 -20.71 2.87
N ASN A 350 -35.75 -19.59 2.17
CA ASN A 350 -34.86 -18.52 2.61
C ASN A 350 -35.34 -17.16 2.09
N VAL A 351 -35.00 -16.10 2.82
CA VAL A 351 -35.21 -14.72 2.35
C VAL A 351 -34.13 -14.39 1.33
N LEU A 352 -34.55 -14.04 0.12
CA LEU A 352 -33.67 -13.78 -1.02
C LEU A 352 -33.99 -12.42 -1.65
N PRO A 353 -33.00 -11.78 -2.31
CA PRO A 353 -33.24 -10.61 -3.12
C PRO A 353 -34.31 -10.89 -4.20
N VAL A 354 -35.37 -10.09 -4.21
CA VAL A 354 -36.43 -10.17 -5.23
C VAL A 354 -36.27 -9.05 -6.25
N ASP A 355 -36.00 -7.84 -5.78
CA ASP A 355 -35.86 -6.68 -6.66
C ASP A 355 -34.75 -5.74 -6.20
N THR A 356 -34.12 -5.06 -7.16
CA THR A 356 -33.14 -4.01 -6.91
C THR A 356 -33.67 -2.69 -7.46
N LEU A 357 -34.09 -1.81 -6.56
CA LEU A 357 -34.60 -0.50 -6.91
C LEU A 357 -33.44 0.49 -7.02
N TYR A 358 -33.29 1.09 -8.20
CA TYR A 358 -32.26 2.10 -8.47
C TYR A 358 -32.82 3.50 -8.25
N GLY A 359 -32.09 4.32 -7.52
CA GLY A 359 -32.50 5.67 -7.13
C GLY A 359 -31.52 6.27 -6.11
N PHE A 360 -31.71 7.53 -5.75
CA PHE A 360 -30.85 8.18 -4.75
C PHE A 360 -31.41 7.95 -3.34
N TYR A 361 -30.65 7.23 -2.51
CA TYR A 361 -31.02 6.92 -1.14
C TYR A 361 -29.99 7.44 -0.15
N ARG A 362 -30.48 8.01 0.96
CA ARG A 362 -29.68 8.67 1.98
C ARG A 362 -29.80 7.90 3.29
N VAL A 363 -28.68 7.46 3.82
CA VAL A 363 -28.61 6.71 5.09
C VAL A 363 -27.61 7.41 5.99
N TYR A 364 -28.07 7.97 7.11
CA TYR A 364 -27.24 8.78 7.98
C TYR A 364 -27.27 8.27 9.42
N ASN A 365 -26.22 8.58 10.16
CA ASN A 365 -26.17 8.40 11.59
C ASN A 365 -25.39 9.54 12.23
N TYR A 366 -25.64 9.75 13.51
CA TYR A 366 -24.93 10.73 14.29
C TYR A 366 -24.71 10.24 15.71
N ASN A 367 -23.62 10.70 16.30
CA ASN A 367 -23.35 10.52 17.72
C ASN A 367 -22.93 11.87 18.29
N ALA A 368 -23.26 12.07 19.56
CA ALA A 368 -22.82 13.21 20.34
C ALA A 368 -21.99 12.71 21.52
N SER A 369 -20.94 13.44 21.85
CA SER A 369 -20.12 13.16 23.02
C SER A 369 -19.68 14.42 23.74
N LEU A 370 -19.47 14.30 25.03
CA LEU A 370 -18.98 15.33 25.92
C LEU A 370 -17.80 14.77 26.70
N GLY A 371 -16.59 15.24 26.38
CA GLY A 371 -15.37 14.90 27.11
C GLY A 371 -15.02 15.95 28.14
N LEU A 372 -14.57 15.54 29.32
CA LEU A 372 -14.00 16.38 30.35
C LEU A 372 -12.66 15.78 30.77
N ASN A 373 -11.58 16.57 30.75
CA ASN A 373 -10.31 16.15 31.32
C ASN A 373 -9.65 17.27 32.13
N THR A 374 -8.77 16.89 33.04
CA THR A 374 -7.89 17.81 33.77
C THR A 374 -6.53 17.16 34.01
N LYS A 375 -5.54 17.96 34.42
CA LYS A 375 -4.21 17.48 34.82
C LYS A 375 -3.93 17.92 36.24
N ILE A 376 -3.73 16.95 37.10
CA ILE A 376 -3.38 17.13 38.51
C ILE A 376 -1.89 16.84 38.65
N TYR A 377 -1.15 17.84 39.10
CA TYR A 377 0.29 17.74 39.33
C TYR A 377 0.56 17.54 40.81
N GLY A 378 1.33 16.52 41.15
CA GLY A 378 1.87 16.36 42.49
C GLY A 378 3.39 16.26 42.46
N MET A 379 4.02 16.87 43.45
CA MET A 379 5.47 16.86 43.62
C MET A 379 5.79 16.33 45.01
N TYR A 380 6.64 15.31 45.06
CA TYR A 380 7.07 14.70 46.30
C TYR A 380 8.60 14.68 46.35
N LYS A 381 9.15 15.08 47.50
CA LYS A 381 10.58 14.93 47.81
C LYS A 381 10.71 13.79 48.81
N PRO A 382 11.23 12.60 48.41
CA PRO A 382 11.43 11.51 49.34
C PRO A 382 12.36 11.90 50.49
N LEU A 383 12.04 11.41 51.70
CA LEU A 383 12.83 11.62 52.91
C LEU A 383 14.15 10.81 52.91
N PHE A 384 14.27 9.82 52.02
CA PHE A 384 15.47 9.01 51.81
C PHE A 384 16.38 9.61 50.72
N ALA A 385 17.68 9.33 50.79
CA ALA A 385 18.69 9.80 49.82
C ALA A 385 18.81 11.33 49.65
N LYS A 386 18.76 12.10 50.76
CA LYS A 386 18.90 13.58 50.78
C LYS A 386 20.07 14.13 49.95
N LYS A 387 21.22 13.42 49.92
CA LYS A 387 22.41 13.82 49.14
C LYS A 387 22.19 13.86 47.62
N LYS A 388 21.18 13.16 47.08
CA LYS A 388 20.88 13.09 45.63
C LYS A 388 19.80 14.07 45.18
N GLU A 389 19.25 14.86 46.10
CA GLU A 389 18.20 15.87 45.85
C GLU A 389 17.09 15.35 44.91
N ILE A 390 16.55 14.18 45.26
CA ILE A 390 15.53 13.53 44.44
C ILE A 390 14.22 14.32 44.54
N GLN A 391 13.62 14.63 43.40
CA GLN A 391 12.27 15.18 43.30
C GLN A 391 11.45 14.31 42.35
N ILE A 392 10.38 13.74 42.86
CA ILE A 392 9.44 12.93 42.10
C ILE A 392 8.24 13.81 41.74
N ARG A 393 7.88 13.83 40.46
CA ARG A 393 6.67 14.46 39.94
C ARG A 393 5.76 13.37 39.42
N HIS A 394 4.52 13.35 39.88
CA HIS A 394 3.48 12.59 39.23
C HIS A 394 2.47 13.53 38.56
N VAL A 395 1.93 13.11 37.43
CA VAL A 395 0.89 13.81 36.68
C VAL A 395 -0.27 12.85 36.52
N VAL A 396 -1.38 13.12 37.20
CA VAL A 396 -2.63 12.35 37.07
C VAL A 396 -3.53 13.09 36.08
N THR A 397 -4.01 12.39 35.06
CA THR A 397 -4.90 12.93 34.03
C THR A 397 -6.20 12.15 34.07
N PRO A 398 -7.16 12.51 34.95
CA PRO A 398 -8.50 11.94 34.91
C PRO A 398 -9.27 12.47 33.70
N GLN A 399 -10.07 11.59 33.11
CA GLN A 399 -10.86 11.84 31.92
C GLN A 399 -12.24 11.18 32.11
N LEU A 400 -13.28 11.93 31.79
CA LEU A 400 -14.66 11.48 31.75
C LEU A 400 -15.19 11.76 30.35
N SER A 401 -15.76 10.77 29.68
CA SER A 401 -16.43 10.98 28.40
C SER A 401 -17.81 10.35 28.39
N ILE A 402 -18.83 11.14 28.09
CA ILE A 402 -20.19 10.67 27.89
C ILE A 402 -20.44 10.69 26.38
N SER A 403 -20.91 9.60 25.80
CA SER A 403 -21.29 9.53 24.39
C SER A 403 -22.66 8.90 24.25
N ALA A 404 -23.47 9.38 23.31
CA ALA A 404 -24.78 8.81 23.01
C ALA A 404 -25.06 8.83 21.50
N ALA A 405 -25.80 7.82 21.05
CA ALA A 405 -26.35 7.75 19.70
C ALA A 405 -27.80 7.23 19.76
N PRO A 406 -28.71 7.76 18.92
CA PRO A 406 -30.06 7.21 18.76
C PRO A 406 -30.05 5.77 18.27
N ASP A 407 -31.22 5.13 18.39
CA ASP A 407 -31.47 3.86 17.71
C ASP A 407 -31.83 4.10 16.23
N PHE A 408 -30.89 3.79 15.33
CA PHE A 408 -31.11 3.88 13.89
C PHE A 408 -31.86 2.68 13.31
N GLY A 409 -32.26 1.72 14.16
CA GLY A 409 -33.19 0.64 13.84
C GLY A 409 -34.66 1.08 13.83
N ALA A 410 -34.98 2.24 14.39
CA ALA A 410 -36.36 2.71 14.47
C ALA A 410 -36.98 2.95 13.08
N SER A 411 -38.27 2.64 12.96
CA SER A 411 -39.01 2.64 11.68
C SER A 411 -39.04 4.00 10.97
N ASN A 412 -38.93 5.10 11.73
CA ASN A 412 -38.86 6.46 11.17
C ASN A 412 -37.64 6.72 10.29
N TYR A 413 -36.56 5.94 10.44
CA TYR A 413 -35.37 6.06 9.59
C TYR A 413 -35.49 5.26 8.28
N GLY A 414 -36.33 4.21 8.24
CA GLY A 414 -36.50 3.37 7.05
C GLY A 414 -35.23 2.63 6.62
N TYR A 415 -34.33 2.32 7.56
CA TYR A 415 -33.10 1.57 7.28
C TYR A 415 -33.30 0.06 7.33
N TYR A 416 -34.39 -0.38 7.94
CA TYR A 416 -34.75 -1.78 8.11
C TYR A 416 -36.19 -2.01 7.69
N GLU A 417 -36.42 -3.19 7.12
CA GLU A 417 -37.70 -3.69 6.64
C GLU A 417 -37.90 -5.11 7.20
N THR A 418 -39.14 -5.56 7.27
CA THR A 418 -39.48 -6.90 7.76
C THR A 418 -40.14 -7.72 6.67
N VAL A 419 -39.75 -8.99 6.56
CA VAL A 419 -40.42 -10.01 5.75
C VAL A 419 -41.09 -10.99 6.70
N THR A 420 -42.38 -11.25 6.47
CA THR A 420 -43.11 -12.30 7.19
C THR A 420 -43.17 -13.55 6.32
N TYR A 421 -42.84 -14.71 6.88
CA TYR A 421 -42.92 -16.00 6.20
C TYR A 421 -43.43 -17.08 7.14
N THR A 422 -44.02 -18.13 6.59
CA THR A 422 -44.48 -19.27 7.39
C THR A 422 -43.35 -20.29 7.47
N ASP A 423 -42.99 -20.70 8.69
CA ASP A 423 -41.96 -21.72 8.88
C ASP A 423 -42.48 -23.15 8.59
N SER A 424 -41.60 -24.14 8.70
CA SER A 424 -41.94 -25.55 8.47
C SER A 424 -42.98 -26.11 9.45
N ASN A 425 -43.28 -25.40 10.53
CA ASN A 425 -44.26 -25.79 11.55
C ASN A 425 -45.60 -25.07 11.35
N GLY A 426 -45.74 -24.23 10.32
CA GLY A 426 -46.97 -23.48 10.03
C GLY A 426 -47.09 -22.15 10.80
N GLU A 427 -46.05 -21.73 11.52
CA GLU A 427 -46.06 -20.51 12.32
C GLU A 427 -45.50 -19.31 11.53
N PRO A 428 -46.14 -18.12 11.62
CA PRO A 428 -45.64 -16.92 10.98
C PRO A 428 -44.39 -16.40 11.71
N GLN A 429 -43.27 -16.39 11.01
CA GLN A 429 -42.00 -15.83 11.46
C GLN A 429 -41.76 -14.48 10.77
N VAL A 430 -41.19 -13.54 11.52
CA VAL A 430 -40.80 -12.22 10.98
C VAL A 430 -39.29 -12.15 10.96
N ARG A 431 -38.72 -11.91 9.77
CA ARG A 431 -37.29 -11.66 9.59
C ARG A 431 -37.05 -10.24 9.14
N GLU A 432 -36.23 -9.55 9.92
CA GLU A 432 -35.82 -8.20 9.62
C GLU A 432 -34.56 -8.18 8.75
N TYR A 433 -34.53 -7.29 7.77
CA TYR A 433 -33.37 -7.07 6.91
C TYR A 433 -33.20 -5.58 6.62
N SER A 434 -32.04 -5.18 6.11
CA SER A 434 -31.86 -3.82 5.60
C SER A 434 -31.81 -3.84 4.08
N PRO A 435 -32.60 -3.01 3.39
CA PRO A 435 -32.49 -2.85 1.94
C PRO A 435 -31.12 -2.34 1.48
N TYR A 436 -30.31 -1.79 2.39
CA TYR A 436 -28.97 -1.29 2.12
C TYR A 436 -27.87 -2.29 2.53
N ALA A 437 -28.22 -3.48 3.01
CA ALA A 437 -27.25 -4.53 3.32
C ALA A 437 -26.40 -4.87 2.08
N GLY A 438 -25.09 -4.98 2.26
CA GLY A 438 -24.14 -5.22 1.15
C GLY A 438 -23.76 -3.97 0.34
N SER A 439 -24.24 -2.78 0.71
CA SER A 439 -23.77 -1.53 0.11
C SER A 439 -22.36 -1.15 0.59
N SER A 440 -21.65 -0.33 -0.20
CA SER A 440 -20.22 -0.05 -0.03
C SER A 440 -19.78 0.44 1.36
N PHE A 441 -20.65 1.13 2.10
CA PHE A 441 -20.31 1.75 3.39
C PHE A 441 -21.13 1.21 4.58
N GLY A 442 -21.84 0.10 4.36
CA GLY A 442 -22.69 -0.52 5.36
C GLY A 442 -23.86 0.36 5.82
N ILE A 443 -24.40 0.02 6.98
CA ILE A 443 -25.56 0.69 7.57
C ILE A 443 -25.28 1.08 9.01
N PRO A 444 -25.96 2.11 9.55
CA PRO A 444 -25.96 2.38 10.97
C PRO A 444 -26.37 1.14 11.77
N GLY A 445 -25.76 0.96 12.95
CA GLY A 445 -26.15 -0.13 13.86
C GLY A 445 -27.51 0.12 14.49
N LYS A 446 -28.15 -0.96 14.94
CA LYS A 446 -29.38 -0.91 15.74
C LYS A 446 -29.08 -0.72 17.22
N GLY A 447 -30.11 -0.31 17.93
CA GLY A 447 -30.11 -0.13 19.37
C GLY A 447 -29.67 1.27 19.74
N LYS A 448 -30.29 1.79 20.78
CA LYS A 448 -29.83 3.01 21.43
C LYS A 448 -28.43 2.77 21.99
N GLN A 449 -27.53 3.72 21.81
CA GLN A 449 -26.19 3.66 22.39
C GLN A 449 -26.03 4.76 23.40
N GLY A 450 -25.50 4.43 24.56
CA GLY A 450 -25.05 5.42 25.52
C GLY A 450 -23.92 4.82 26.34
N ASN A 451 -22.81 5.54 26.46
CA ASN A 451 -21.62 5.05 27.11
C ASN A 451 -20.98 6.17 27.92
N ILE A 452 -20.71 5.91 29.18
CA ILE A 452 -19.96 6.80 30.08
C ILE A 452 -18.62 6.12 30.34
N SER A 453 -17.52 6.68 29.84
CA SER A 453 -16.18 6.15 30.06
C SER A 453 -15.43 6.98 31.07
N PHE A 454 -14.80 6.29 32.01
CA PHE A 454 -13.88 6.85 32.98
C PHE A 454 -12.49 6.33 32.65
N ASP A 455 -11.54 7.24 32.52
CA ASP A 455 -10.13 6.91 32.34
C ASP A 455 -9.30 7.74 33.31
N VAL A 456 -8.32 7.11 33.93
CA VAL A 456 -7.29 7.81 34.69
C VAL A 456 -5.95 7.34 34.19
N SER A 457 -5.10 8.29 33.81
CA SER A 457 -3.71 8.01 33.43
C SER A 457 -2.77 8.72 34.39
N ASN A 458 -1.79 7.99 34.92
CA ASN A 458 -0.75 8.54 35.77
C ASN A 458 0.63 8.36 35.13
N ASN A 459 1.40 9.44 35.08
CA ASN A 459 2.79 9.42 34.68
C ASN A 459 3.66 9.85 35.86
N VAL A 460 4.77 9.14 36.11
CA VAL A 460 5.69 9.41 37.24
C VAL A 460 7.10 9.63 36.72
N GLU A 461 7.64 10.81 36.98
CA GLU A 461 8.98 11.22 36.61
C GLU A 461 9.81 11.58 37.84
N MET A 462 11.11 11.37 37.77
CA MET A 462 12.07 11.71 38.80
C MET A 462 13.13 12.65 38.23
N LYS A 463 13.44 13.72 38.98
CA LYS A 463 14.63 14.54 38.78
C LYS A 463 15.61 14.23 39.92
N MET A 464 16.89 14.12 39.59
CA MET A 464 17.96 13.96 40.56
C MET A 464 19.23 14.68 40.10
N LYS A 465 20.10 15.04 41.04
CA LYS A 465 21.40 15.64 40.72
C LYS A 465 22.28 14.64 39.96
N SER A 466 22.95 15.10 38.91
CA SER A 466 23.88 14.29 38.11
C SER A 466 25.14 14.01 38.92
N GLY A 467 25.65 12.77 38.85
CA GLY A 467 26.92 12.40 39.48
C GLY A 467 28.15 12.86 38.69
N SER A 468 27.98 13.26 37.42
CA SER A 468 29.07 13.64 36.52
C SER A 468 29.35 15.14 36.48
N ASP A 469 28.42 15.96 36.97
CA ASP A 469 28.49 17.41 36.85
C ASP A 469 27.84 18.07 38.06
N SER A 470 28.58 18.95 38.74
CA SER A 470 28.16 19.59 40.00
C SER A 470 26.88 20.44 39.89
N THR A 471 26.45 20.77 38.66
CA THR A 471 25.25 21.56 38.33
C THR A 471 24.21 20.80 37.48
N GLY A 472 24.51 19.59 37.00
CA GLY A 472 23.64 18.87 36.07
C GLY A 472 22.41 18.24 36.73
N ILE A 473 21.22 18.40 36.16
CA ILE A 473 19.98 17.72 36.60
C ILE A 473 19.66 16.59 35.62
N ARG A 474 19.53 15.36 36.12
CA ARG A 474 19.11 14.19 35.34
C ARG A 474 17.62 13.92 35.54
N LYS A 475 16.86 13.88 34.44
CA LYS A 475 15.45 13.49 34.41
C LYS A 475 15.31 12.02 34.00
N ILE A 476 14.58 11.24 34.78
CA ILE A 476 14.32 9.82 34.57
C ILE A 476 12.81 9.60 34.63
N SER A 477 12.22 8.95 33.63
CA SER A 477 10.83 8.49 33.73
C SER A 477 10.81 7.18 34.50
N LEU A 478 10.02 7.10 35.57
CA LEU A 478 9.88 5.88 36.37
C LEU A 478 8.71 5.05 35.85
N ILE A 479 7.56 5.71 35.64
CA ILE A 479 6.35 5.12 35.08
C ILE A 479 5.94 6.02 33.92
N ASP A 480 6.04 5.51 32.69
CA ASP A 480 5.62 6.26 31.51
C ASP A 480 4.10 6.39 31.48
N GLU A 481 3.37 5.31 31.83
CA GLU A 481 1.92 5.30 31.98
C GLU A 481 1.51 4.22 32.98
N LEU A 482 0.68 4.59 33.95
CA LEU A 482 -0.19 3.69 34.69
C LEU A 482 -1.62 4.18 34.49
N GLY A 483 -2.34 3.50 33.61
CA GLY A 483 -3.70 3.80 33.19
C GLY A 483 -4.70 2.80 33.76
N ALA A 484 -5.89 3.27 34.12
CA ALA A 484 -7.04 2.42 34.39
C ALA A 484 -8.27 3.01 33.70
N SER A 485 -9.03 2.18 32.98
CA SER A 485 -10.25 2.60 32.30
C SER A 485 -11.38 1.61 32.49
N ILE A 486 -12.57 2.14 32.70
CA ILE A 486 -13.83 1.40 32.80
C ILE A 486 -14.93 2.23 32.14
N SER A 487 -15.93 1.59 31.56
CA SER A 487 -17.08 2.28 30.99
C SER A 487 -18.41 1.71 31.48
N TYR A 488 -19.47 2.49 31.37
CA TYR A 488 -20.84 2.14 31.73
C TYR A 488 -21.74 2.34 30.51
N ASN A 489 -22.31 1.27 30.01
CA ASN A 489 -23.28 1.27 28.93
C ASN A 489 -24.68 1.59 29.48
N THR A 490 -25.15 2.81 29.26
CA THR A 490 -26.47 3.26 29.72
C THR A 490 -27.63 2.65 28.95
N ALA A 491 -27.36 1.94 27.86
CA ALA A 491 -28.39 1.28 27.05
C ALA A 491 -28.48 -0.24 27.31
N ALA A 492 -27.56 -0.82 28.08
CA ALA A 492 -27.60 -2.24 28.43
C ALA A 492 -28.50 -2.48 29.65
N GLU A 493 -29.43 -3.44 29.54
CA GLU A 493 -30.30 -3.84 30.66
C GLU A 493 -29.60 -4.76 31.65
N THR A 494 -28.67 -5.59 31.17
CA THR A 494 -27.89 -6.51 31.98
C THR A 494 -26.41 -6.25 31.82
N LYS A 495 -25.66 -6.37 32.93
CA LYS A 495 -24.20 -6.19 32.98
C LYS A 495 -23.72 -4.87 32.30
N PRO A 496 -24.19 -3.69 32.72
CA PRO A 496 -23.90 -2.43 32.05
C PRO A 496 -22.46 -1.93 32.18
N TRP A 497 -21.70 -2.36 33.19
CA TRP A 497 -20.29 -1.98 33.33
C TRP A 497 -19.39 -2.82 32.40
N SER A 498 -18.41 -2.18 31.77
CA SER A 498 -17.35 -2.89 31.09
C SER A 498 -16.41 -3.55 32.10
N ASP A 499 -15.56 -4.43 31.60
CA ASP A 499 -14.37 -4.88 32.32
C ASP A 499 -13.43 -3.71 32.61
N LEU A 500 -12.70 -3.81 33.73
CA LEU A 500 -11.68 -2.84 34.09
C LEU A 500 -10.39 -3.16 33.32
N SER A 501 -9.94 -2.24 32.47
CA SER A 501 -8.65 -2.36 31.79
C SER A 501 -7.59 -1.57 32.54
N ILE A 502 -6.47 -2.22 32.85
CA ILE A 502 -5.28 -1.60 33.43
C ILE A 502 -4.14 -1.66 32.41
N ARG A 503 -3.52 -0.51 32.18
CA ARG A 503 -2.38 -0.34 31.26
C ARG A 503 -1.17 0.13 32.04
N LEU A 504 -0.04 -0.53 31.87
CA LEU A 504 1.22 -0.16 32.52
C LEU A 504 2.34 -0.15 31.48
N ARG A 505 3.01 0.99 31.37
CA ARG A 505 4.21 1.18 30.55
C ARG A 505 5.35 1.68 31.42
N LEU A 506 6.42 0.89 31.48
CA LEU A 506 7.64 1.20 32.23
C LEU A 506 8.82 1.31 31.28
N LYS A 507 9.60 2.39 31.40
CA LYS A 507 10.85 2.54 30.66
C LYS A 507 12.03 2.21 31.57
N LEU A 508 12.37 0.92 31.66
CA LEU A 508 13.44 0.45 32.55
C LEU A 508 14.84 0.94 32.08
N SER A 509 15.06 1.10 30.77
CA SER A 509 16.31 1.64 30.22
C SER A 509 16.08 2.44 28.92
N LYS A 510 17.15 2.97 28.29
CA LYS A 510 17.04 3.67 26.99
C LYS A 510 16.54 2.76 25.87
N SER A 511 16.83 1.47 25.95
CA SER A 511 16.55 0.47 24.90
C SER A 511 15.49 -0.55 25.32
N TYR A 512 15.01 -0.51 26.57
CA TYR A 512 14.05 -1.47 27.09
C TYR A 512 12.80 -0.77 27.63
N THR A 513 11.66 -1.14 27.05
CA THR A 513 10.32 -0.69 27.48
C THR A 513 9.49 -1.92 27.78
N PHE A 514 8.93 -1.98 28.97
CA PHE A 514 7.96 -3.00 29.38
C PHE A 514 6.55 -2.44 29.21
N ASN A 515 5.68 -3.20 28.56
CA ASN A 515 4.26 -2.87 28.39
C ASN A 515 3.42 -4.04 28.91
N LEU A 516 2.45 -3.74 29.77
CA LEU A 516 1.48 -4.69 30.31
C LEU A 516 0.07 -4.12 30.09
N ASN A 517 -0.82 -4.94 29.54
CA ASN A 517 -2.25 -4.65 29.45
C ASN A 517 -2.99 -5.80 30.12
N SER A 518 -3.78 -5.49 31.14
CA SER A 518 -4.60 -6.44 31.87
C SER A 518 -6.07 -6.05 31.74
N SER A 519 -6.97 -7.04 31.66
CA SER A 519 -8.43 -6.84 31.68
C SER A 519 -8.99 -7.66 32.84
N PHE A 520 -9.77 -7.02 33.70
CA PHE A 520 -10.42 -7.65 34.84
C PHE A 520 -11.91 -7.70 34.61
N ALA A 521 -12.46 -8.91 34.57
CA ALA A 521 -13.87 -9.14 34.31
C ALA A 521 -14.74 -8.61 35.46
N THR A 522 -15.60 -7.63 35.18
CA THR A 522 -16.39 -6.95 36.23
C THR A 522 -17.47 -7.87 36.82
N TYR A 523 -17.93 -8.85 36.05
CA TYR A 523 -19.01 -9.77 36.41
C TYR A 523 -18.58 -11.25 36.47
N ALA A 524 -17.30 -11.53 36.75
CA ALA A 524 -16.77 -12.90 36.75
C ALA A 524 -17.19 -13.75 37.95
N TYR A 525 -17.55 -13.14 39.07
CA TYR A 525 -17.91 -13.86 40.29
C TYR A 525 -19.43 -13.93 40.45
N GLN A 526 -19.99 -15.14 40.37
CA GLN A 526 -21.30 -15.45 40.90
C GLN A 526 -21.07 -15.88 42.36
N TYR A 527 -21.59 -15.12 43.31
CA TYR A 527 -21.61 -15.57 44.70
C TYR A 527 -22.64 -16.71 44.79
N ASP A 528 -22.18 -17.90 45.19
CA ASP A 528 -23.04 -19.05 45.52
C ASP A 528 -23.94 -18.76 46.74
#